data_AF-A0A5J5QS12-F1
#
_entry.id   AF-A0A5J5QS12-F1
#
_cell.length_a   1.000
_cell.length_b   1.000
_cell.length_c   1.000
_cell.angle_alpha   90.00
_cell.angle_beta   90.00
_cell.angle_gamma   90.00
#
_symmetry.space_group_name_H-M   'P 1'
#
loop_
_entity.id
_entity.type
_entity.pdbx_description
1 polymer ?
#
loop_
_entity_poly.entity_id
_entity_poly.type
_entity_poly.pdbx_seq_one_letter_code
_entity_poly.pdbx_strand_id
1 'polypeptide(L)'
;MSMESSCGSGDHSIKGVPTHGGRYVLYNVYGNRFEVSRKYAPPIRPVGRGAYGIVCAALNSETREEVAIKKIGNAFDNRIDAKRTLREIKLLRHMDHENVIAIKDIIRPPQRENFNDVYIVYELMDTDLHQII
;
A
#
# COMPACT_ATOMS: atom_id res chain seq x y z
N MET A 1 -34.54 13.48 27.22
CA MET A 1 -33.67 12.38 27.70
C MET A 1 -33.23 11.60 26.49
N SER A 2 -31.94 11.75 26.23
CA SER A 2 -31.03 11.15 25.25
C SER A 2 -31.59 10.18 24.19
N MET A 3 -31.49 10.62 22.93
CA MET A 3 -31.33 9.74 21.78
C MET A 3 -29.95 9.08 21.87
N GLU A 4 -29.89 7.77 22.02
CA GLU A 4 -28.69 7.00 21.71
C GLU A 4 -28.57 6.92 20.19
N SER A 5 -27.64 7.70 19.64
CA SER A 5 -27.16 7.50 18.27
C SER A 5 -26.09 6.40 18.33
N SER A 6 -26.48 5.19 17.93
CA SER A 6 -25.54 4.11 17.68
C SER A 6 -24.74 4.45 16.42
N CYS A 7 -23.53 4.97 16.62
CA CYS A 7 -22.53 5.04 15.56
C CYS A 7 -22.07 3.60 15.24
N GLY A 8 -22.78 2.96 14.32
CA GLY A 8 -22.34 1.71 13.73
C GLY A 8 -21.05 1.94 12.96
N SER A 9 -19.91 1.63 13.58
CA SER A 9 -18.63 1.45 12.89
C SER A 9 -18.75 0.25 11.97
N GLY A 10 -19.30 0.46 10.77
CA GLY A 10 -19.34 -0.56 9.73
C GLY A 10 -17.91 -0.91 9.34
N ASP A 11 -17.39 -2.02 9.88
CA ASP A 11 -16.20 -2.68 9.38
C ASP A 11 -16.51 -3.19 7.97
N HIS A 12 -16.40 -2.30 6.98
CA HIS A 12 -16.44 -2.66 5.58
C HIS A 12 -15.15 -3.40 5.25
N SER A 13 -15.06 -4.64 5.70
CA SER A 13 -13.93 -5.53 5.44
C SER A 13 -13.75 -5.62 3.92
N ILE A 14 -12.66 -5.02 3.43
CA ILE A 14 -12.34 -5.00 2.00
C ILE A 14 -12.04 -6.44 1.58
N LYS A 15 -12.99 -7.07 0.89
CA LYS A 15 -12.86 -8.46 0.42
C LYS A 15 -11.86 -8.54 -0.72
N GLY A 16 -10.86 -9.41 -0.56
CA GLY A 16 -9.88 -9.72 -1.59
C GLY A 16 -10.32 -10.90 -2.46
N VAL A 17 -10.04 -10.82 -3.75
CA VAL A 17 -10.25 -11.90 -4.73
C VAL A 17 -8.90 -12.51 -5.08
N PRO A 18 -8.68 -13.82 -4.88
CA PRO A 18 -7.43 -14.47 -5.28
C PRO A 18 -7.21 -14.41 -6.80
N THR A 19 -5.99 -14.09 -7.21
CA THR A 19 -5.58 -13.99 -8.62
C THR A 19 -4.28 -14.78 -8.87
N HIS A 20 -3.95 -15.01 -10.15
CA HIS A 20 -2.70 -15.64 -10.57
C HIS A 20 -2.37 -16.98 -9.87
N GLY A 21 -3.37 -17.86 -9.77
CA GLY A 21 -3.24 -19.15 -9.09
C GLY A 21 -3.18 -19.04 -7.56
N GLY A 22 -3.72 -17.96 -7.00
CA GLY A 22 -3.73 -17.70 -5.55
C GLY A 22 -2.43 -17.08 -5.01
N ARG A 23 -1.47 -16.75 -5.87
CA ARG A 23 -0.21 -16.09 -5.44
C ARG A 23 -0.39 -14.61 -5.11
N TYR A 24 -1.42 -14.00 -5.67
CA TYR A 24 -1.80 -12.61 -5.47
C TYR A 24 -3.25 -12.52 -5.03
N VAL A 25 -3.60 -11.40 -4.43
CA VAL A 25 -4.96 -11.06 -4.02
C VAL A 25 -5.25 -9.65 -4.49
N LEU A 26 -6.35 -9.51 -5.22
CA LEU A 26 -6.85 -8.23 -5.72
C LEU A 26 -7.92 -7.69 -4.79
N TYR A 27 -7.71 -6.47 -4.30
CA TYR A 27 -8.65 -5.72 -3.48
C TYR A 27 -9.22 -4.55 -4.27
N ASN A 28 -10.49 -4.22 -4.03
CA ASN A 28 -11.09 -2.98 -4.51
C ASN A 28 -11.05 -1.95 -3.38
N VAL A 29 -10.13 -1.00 -3.46
CA VAL A 29 -9.96 0.04 -2.46
C VAL A 29 -10.44 1.36 -3.05
N TYR A 30 -11.64 1.81 -2.65
CA TYR A 30 -12.24 3.05 -3.15
C TYR A 30 -12.30 3.14 -4.69
N GLY A 31 -12.66 2.04 -5.35
CA GLY A 31 -12.71 1.96 -6.82
C GLY A 31 -11.37 1.67 -7.49
N ASN A 32 -10.27 1.60 -6.73
CA ASN A 32 -8.94 1.32 -7.27
C ASN A 32 -8.58 -0.15 -7.07
N ARG A 33 -8.08 -0.78 -8.15
CA ARG A 33 -7.54 -2.13 -8.12
C ARG A 33 -6.21 -2.14 -7.36
N PHE A 34 -6.17 -2.85 -6.25
CA PHE A 34 -5.01 -2.96 -5.38
C PHE A 34 -4.60 -4.44 -5.30
N GLU A 35 -3.64 -4.85 -6.13
CA GLU A 35 -3.21 -6.24 -6.23
C GLU A 35 -1.86 -6.45 -5.53
N VAL A 36 -1.83 -7.30 -4.52
CA VAL A 36 -0.64 -7.57 -3.71
C VAL A 36 -0.40 -9.07 -3.59
N SER A 37 0.84 -9.45 -3.26
CA SER A 37 1.16 -10.86 -2.99
C SER A 37 0.37 -11.38 -1.79
N ARG A 38 0.00 -12.67 -1.82
CA ARG A 38 -0.80 -13.34 -0.78
C ARG A 38 -0.20 -13.22 0.64
N LYS A 39 1.10 -12.99 0.76
CA LYS A 39 1.75 -12.78 2.07
C LYS A 39 1.28 -11.52 2.79
N TYR A 40 0.73 -10.54 2.10
CA TYR A 40 0.09 -9.38 2.73
C TYR A 40 -1.35 -9.73 3.06
N ALA A 41 -1.55 -10.18 4.30
CA ALA A 41 -2.80 -10.71 4.79
C ALA A 41 -3.82 -9.59 5.08
N PRO A 42 -5.12 -9.86 4.89
CA PRO A 42 -6.18 -8.97 5.35
C PRO A 42 -6.19 -8.86 6.89
N PRO A 43 -6.73 -7.76 7.46
CA PRO A 43 -7.43 -6.68 6.76
C PRO A 43 -6.49 -5.73 6.02
N ILE A 44 -6.87 -5.35 4.80
CA ILE A 44 -6.23 -4.24 4.07
C ILE A 44 -6.93 -2.95 4.52
N ARG A 45 -6.20 -2.07 5.19
CA ARG A 45 -6.77 -0.82 5.74
C ARG A 45 -6.20 0.38 4.99
N PRO A 46 -7.02 1.18 4.30
CA PRO A 46 -6.53 2.40 3.66
C PRO A 46 -6.05 3.38 4.75
N VAL A 47 -4.84 3.91 4.61
CA VAL A 47 -4.23 4.85 5.57
C VAL A 47 -3.91 6.20 4.96
N GLY A 48 -3.80 6.29 3.63
CA GLY A 48 -3.52 7.55 2.96
C GLY A 48 -3.93 7.55 1.50
N ARG A 49 -4.16 8.75 0.97
CA ARG A 49 -4.35 9.01 -0.47
C ARG A 49 -3.48 10.19 -0.87
N GLY A 50 -2.85 10.10 -2.03
CA GLY A 50 -2.03 11.17 -2.57
C GLY A 50 -2.10 11.23 -4.09
N ALA A 51 -1.33 12.14 -4.67
CA ALA A 51 -1.30 12.35 -6.12
C ALA A 51 -0.95 11.08 -6.94
N TYR A 52 -0.18 10.16 -6.35
CA TYR A 52 0.30 8.95 -7.02
C TYR A 52 -0.55 7.69 -6.74
N GLY A 53 -1.56 7.78 -5.86
CA GLY A 53 -2.44 6.67 -5.58
C GLY A 53 -2.84 6.52 -4.11
N ILE A 54 -2.97 5.27 -3.68
CA ILE A 54 -3.48 4.86 -2.36
C ILE A 54 -2.37 4.16 -1.58
N VAL A 55 -2.33 4.44 -0.28
CA VAL A 55 -1.51 3.72 0.69
C VAL A 55 -2.43 2.90 1.59
N CYS A 56 -2.13 1.61 1.72
CA CYS A 56 -2.86 0.71 2.60
C CYS A 56 -1.92 0.06 3.61
N ALA A 57 -2.34 -0.03 4.86
CA ALA A 57 -1.73 -0.89 5.86
C ALA A 57 -2.17 -2.35 5.65
N ALA A 58 -1.25 -3.28 5.86
CA ALA A 58 -1.50 -4.72 5.83
C ALA A 58 -0.52 -5.45 6.76
N LEU A 59 -0.87 -6.67 7.18
CA LEU A 59 0.03 -7.54 7.93
C LEU A 59 0.86 -8.39 6.96
N ASN A 60 2.18 -8.35 7.05
CA ASN A 60 3.02 -9.34 6.38
C ASN A 60 3.01 -10.65 7.18
N SER A 61 2.39 -11.70 6.64
CA SER A 61 2.23 -12.99 7.34
C SER A 61 3.53 -13.77 7.53
N GLU A 62 4.57 -13.46 6.75
CA GLU A 62 5.88 -14.11 6.86
C GLU A 62 6.70 -13.53 8.02
N THR A 63 6.69 -12.20 8.18
CA THR A 63 7.46 -11.50 9.24
C THR A 63 6.63 -11.17 10.47
N ARG A 64 5.29 -11.22 10.36
CA ARG A 64 4.32 -10.75 11.36
C ARG A 64 4.42 -9.26 11.69
N GLU A 65 4.94 -8.47 10.75
CA GLU A 65 5.03 -7.01 10.88
C GLU A 65 3.90 -6.33 10.12
N GLU A 66 3.34 -5.27 10.70
CA GLU A 66 2.46 -4.36 9.97
C GLU A 66 3.29 -3.45 9.05
N VAL A 67 2.81 -3.28 7.81
CA VAL A 67 3.51 -2.54 6.77
C VAL A 67 2.57 -1.60 6.04
N ALA A 68 3.13 -0.52 5.49
CA ALA A 68 2.41 0.39 4.59
C ALA A 68 2.76 0.08 3.13
N ILE A 69 1.76 -0.24 2.32
CA ILE A 69 1.91 -0.56 0.90
C ILE A 69 1.39 0.61 0.07
N LYS A 70 2.29 1.31 -0.62
CA LYS A 70 1.97 2.41 -1.53
C LYS A 70 1.84 1.87 -2.96
N LYS A 71 0.66 2.05 -3.56
CA LYS A 71 0.46 1.82 -4.99
C LYS A 71 0.79 3.09 -5.77
N ILE A 72 1.69 2.97 -6.74
CA ILE A 72 1.95 3.99 -7.77
C ILE A 72 1.34 3.48 -9.07
N GLY A 73 0.22 4.08 -9.46
CA GLY A 73 -0.49 3.68 -10.68
C GLY A 73 0.20 4.18 -11.94
N ASN A 74 0.17 3.40 -13.02
CA ASN A 74 0.69 3.79 -14.34
C ASN A 74 2.10 4.40 -14.29
N ALA A 75 2.98 3.80 -13.50
CA ALA A 75 4.28 4.37 -13.12
C ALA A 75 5.22 4.62 -14.31
N PHE A 76 4.92 4.04 -15.48
CA PHE A 76 5.76 4.08 -16.68
C PHE A 76 5.18 4.95 -17.81
N ASP A 77 3.96 5.50 -17.67
CA ASP A 77 3.32 6.31 -18.70
C ASP A 77 4.06 7.63 -18.93
N ASN A 78 4.52 8.25 -17.84
CA ASN A 78 5.32 9.47 -17.89
C ASN A 78 6.77 9.19 -17.50
N ARG A 79 7.71 9.42 -18.42
CA ARG A 79 9.15 9.24 -18.20
C ARG A 79 9.69 10.05 -17.02
N ILE A 80 9.12 11.23 -16.75
CA ILE A 80 9.53 12.08 -15.61
C ILE A 80 9.13 11.40 -14.29
N ASP A 81 7.90 10.92 -14.20
CA ASP A 81 7.38 10.28 -12.98
C ASP A 81 8.01 8.90 -12.77
N ALA A 82 8.25 8.13 -13.83
CA ALA A 82 9.03 6.89 -13.77
C ALA A 82 10.43 7.13 -13.18
N LYS A 83 11.12 8.20 -13.63
CA LYS A 83 12.43 8.58 -13.11
C LYS A 83 12.37 9.03 -11.65
N ARG A 84 11.31 9.73 -11.24
CA ARG A 84 11.06 10.13 -9.84
C ARG A 84 10.87 8.91 -8.95
N THR A 85 10.01 7.96 -9.35
CA THR A 85 9.77 6.70 -8.64
C THR A 85 11.05 5.90 -8.49
N LEU A 86 11.84 5.75 -9.56
CA LEU A 86 13.12 5.05 -9.49
C LEU A 86 14.12 5.77 -8.56
N ARG A 87 14.15 7.11 -8.58
CA ARG A 87 15.01 7.89 -7.69
C ARG A 87 14.60 7.71 -6.23
N GLU A 88 13.30 7.75 -5.91
CA GLU A 88 12.77 7.49 -4.56
C GLU A 88 13.21 6.11 -4.06
N ILE A 89 12.98 5.07 -4.86
CA ILE A 89 13.40 3.70 -4.53
C ILE A 89 14.91 3.62 -4.31
N LYS A 90 15.71 4.16 -5.24
CA LYS A 90 17.16 4.11 -5.11
C LYS A 90 17.64 4.86 -3.88
N LEU A 91 17.18 6.08 -3.63
CA LEU A 91 17.63 6.85 -2.48
C LEU A 91 17.28 6.15 -1.17
N LEU A 92 16.04 5.71 -0.99
CA LEU A 92 15.61 5.04 0.25
C LEU A 92 16.28 3.69 0.45
N ARG A 93 16.64 2.96 -0.62
CA ARG A 93 17.42 1.71 -0.51
C ARG A 93 18.87 1.91 -0.13
N HIS A 94 19.42 3.13 -0.24
CA HIS A 94 20.80 3.45 0.14
C HIS A 94 20.87 4.18 1.50
N MET A 95 19.75 4.59 2.08
CA MET A 95 19.70 5.25 3.37
C MET A 95 19.32 4.22 4.45
N ASP A 96 20.04 4.26 5.57
CA ASP A 96 19.77 3.47 6.76
C ASP A 96 19.92 4.40 7.98
N HIS A 97 18.80 4.94 8.45
CA HIS A 97 18.77 5.96 9.50
C HIS A 97 17.39 5.99 10.16
N GLU A 98 17.34 6.08 11.50
CA GLU A 98 16.10 6.06 12.30
C GLU A 98 15.06 7.11 11.88
N ASN A 99 15.52 8.33 11.54
CA ASN A 99 14.66 9.42 11.09
C ASN A 99 14.29 9.38 9.58
N VAL A 100 14.58 8.28 8.88
CA VAL A 100 14.29 8.12 7.45
C VAL A 100 13.52 6.83 7.23
N ILE A 101 12.33 6.95 6.63
CA ILE A 101 11.47 5.79 6.38
C ILE A 101 12.17 4.72 5.52
N ALA A 102 12.13 3.47 5.96
CA ALA A 102 12.76 2.36 5.29
C ALA A 102 11.84 1.64 4.30
N ILE A 103 12.37 1.25 3.14
CA ILE A 103 11.70 0.30 2.23
C ILE A 103 11.94 -1.12 2.72
N LYS A 104 10.86 -1.81 3.10
CA LYS A 104 10.88 -3.21 3.55
C LYS A 104 10.82 -4.19 2.37
N ASP A 105 10.02 -3.91 1.35
CA ASP A 105 9.88 -4.77 0.16
C ASP A 105 9.40 -3.98 -1.08
N ILE A 106 9.54 -4.57 -2.26
CA ILE A 106 8.95 -4.10 -3.51
C ILE A 106 8.21 -5.29 -4.14
N ILE A 107 6.90 -5.16 -4.30
CA ILE A 107 6.09 -6.27 -4.81
C ILE A 107 6.35 -6.41 -6.31
N ARG A 108 6.78 -7.60 -6.71
CA ARG A 108 6.97 -7.94 -8.12
C ARG A 108 5.62 -7.97 -8.84
N PRO A 109 5.55 -7.51 -10.10
CA PRO A 109 4.32 -7.65 -10.86
C PRO A 109 4.01 -9.14 -11.08
N PRO A 110 2.73 -9.52 -11.13
CA PRO A 110 2.33 -10.92 -11.36
C PRO A 110 2.73 -11.40 -12.77
N GLN A 111 2.78 -10.49 -13.74
CA GLN A 111 3.22 -10.71 -15.12
C GLN A 111 4.16 -9.58 -15.53
N ARG A 112 5.31 -9.92 -16.13
CA ARG A 112 6.34 -8.93 -16.48
C ARG A 112 5.91 -8.04 -17.63
N GLU A 113 5.09 -8.58 -18.53
CA GLU A 113 4.57 -7.92 -19.72
C GLU A 113 3.54 -6.83 -19.36
N ASN A 114 2.85 -6.99 -18.23
CA ASN A 114 1.80 -6.10 -17.74
C ASN A 114 2.23 -5.33 -16.48
N PHE A 115 3.46 -4.82 -16.48
CA PHE A 115 4.00 -4.06 -15.35
C PHE A 115 3.66 -2.57 -15.46
N ASN A 116 2.42 -2.20 -15.17
CA ASN A 116 1.97 -0.80 -15.20
C ASN A 116 2.00 -0.15 -13.81
N ASP A 117 1.74 -0.94 -12.77
CA ASP A 117 1.63 -0.47 -11.39
C ASP A 117 2.86 -0.91 -10.57
N VAL A 118 3.41 0.00 -9.77
CA VAL A 118 4.50 -0.29 -8.83
C VAL A 118 3.97 -0.25 -7.40
N TYR A 119 4.27 -1.29 -6.63
CA TYR A 119 3.89 -1.38 -5.22
C TYR A 119 5.15 -1.40 -4.36
N ILE A 120 5.29 -0.38 -3.51
CA ILE A 120 6.43 -0.25 -2.59
C ILE A 120 5.91 -0.45 -1.17
N VAL A 121 6.63 -1.26 -0.40
CA VAL A 121 6.29 -1.61 0.98
C VAL A 121 7.25 -0.92 1.91
N TYR A 122 6.70 -0.12 2.82
CA TYR A 122 7.41 0.63 3.84
C TYR A 122 7.04 0.07 5.22
N GLU A 123 7.81 0.46 6.24
CA GLU A 123 7.33 0.35 7.61
C GLU A 123 6.05 1.17 7.83
N LEU A 124 5.17 0.68 8.69
CA LEU A 124 3.96 1.40 9.07
C LEU A 124 4.28 2.42 10.16
N MET A 125 3.87 3.67 9.95
CA MET A 125 3.93 4.74 10.94
C MET A 125 2.52 5.06 11.43
N ASP A 126 2.39 5.53 12.68
CA ASP A 126 1.09 5.77 13.33
C ASP A 126 0.32 6.94 12.70
N THR A 127 1.00 8.07 12.50
CA THR A 127 0.41 9.30 11.96
C THR A 127 1.48 10.14 11.28
N ASP A 128 1.06 11.02 10.38
CA ASP A 128 1.92 12.07 9.85
C ASP A 128 1.77 13.37 10.66
N LEU A 129 2.77 14.25 10.53
CA LEU A 129 2.83 15.52 11.26
C LEU A 129 1.68 16.48 10.88
N HIS A 130 1.21 16.42 9.63
CA HIS A 130 0.14 17.30 9.13
C HIS A 130 -1.22 17.00 9.77
N GLN A 131 -1.45 15.77 10.27
CA GLN A 131 -2.63 15.45 11.08
C GLN A 131 -2.55 15.98 12.52
N ILE A 132 -1.36 16.30 13.01
CA ILE A 132 -1.13 16.67 14.42
C ILE A 132 -1.07 18.19 14.60
N ILE A 133 -0.48 18.92 13.64
CA ILE A 133 -0.32 20.38 13.68
C ILE A 133 -0.55 21.05 12.32
#